data_AF-A0A2S9FJI9-F1
#
_entry.id   AF-A0A2S9FJI9-F1
#
_cell.length_a   1.000
_cell.length_b   1.000
_cell.length_c   1.000
_cell.angle_alpha   90.00
_cell.angle_beta   90.00
_cell.angle_gamma   90.00
#
_symmetry.space_group_name_H-M   'P 1'
#
loop_
_entity.id
_entity.type
_entity.pdbx_description
1 polymer ?
#
loop_
_entity_poly.entity_id
_entity_poly.type
_entity_poly.pdbx_seq_one_letter_code
_entity_poly.pdbx_strand_id
1 'polypeptide(L)'
;VLAGPAAGVAMAMIQLSAGYGIQWMVPGLFLVLVSGFLAVQVKAARIHTSVELTTEKLRQGTEVTLTDEIVRIYPEASGSETPKWQYARALGELTGVPRGRTGIGVRLTNDRTAQAWARKHHQLRAALTNLVEERIPPEPAS
;
A
#
# COMPACT_ATOMS: atom_id res chain seq x y z
N VAL A 1 -10.09 8.39 -10.21
CA VAL A 1 -9.65 9.42 -11.18
C VAL A 1 -10.80 9.95 -12.05
N LEU A 2 -11.89 9.20 -12.25
CA LEU A 2 -13.02 9.63 -13.11
C LEU A 2 -14.09 10.52 -12.44
N ALA A 3 -14.04 10.71 -11.11
CA ALA A 3 -15.05 11.52 -10.40
C ALA A 3 -14.96 13.02 -10.73
N GLY A 4 -13.76 13.56 -11.00
CA GLY A 4 -13.58 14.95 -11.42
C GLY A 4 -14.19 15.25 -12.80
N PRO A 5 -13.87 14.47 -13.84
CA PRO A 5 -14.54 14.57 -15.14
C PRO A 5 -16.07 14.38 -15.05
N ALA A 6 -16.54 13.44 -14.23
CA ALA A 6 -17.98 13.21 -14.04
C ALA A 6 -18.69 14.40 -13.38
N ALA A 7 -18.07 15.05 -12.39
CA ALA A 7 -18.60 16.25 -11.76
C ALA A 7 -18.68 17.43 -12.75
N GLY A 8 -17.65 17.62 -13.59
CA GLY A 8 -17.64 18.64 -14.64
C GLY A 8 -18.76 18.43 -15.68
N VAL A 9 -18.98 17.18 -16.10
CA VAL A 9 -20.07 16.82 -17.03
C VAL A 9 -21.44 17.02 -16.38
N ALA A 10 -21.63 16.59 -15.13
CA ALA A 10 -22.89 16.78 -14.41
C ALA A 10 -23.24 18.26 -14.23
N MET A 11 -22.26 19.12 -13.95
CA MET A 11 -22.49 20.55 -13.78
C MET A 11 -22.80 21.26 -15.10
N ALA A 12 -22.15 20.86 -16.21
CA ALA A 12 -22.48 21.33 -17.55
C ALA A 12 -23.91 20.94 -17.96
N MET A 13 -24.34 19.72 -17.64
CA MET A 13 -25.72 19.24 -17.88
C MET A 13 -26.77 20.05 -17.11
N ILE A 14 -26.49 20.42 -15.85
CA ILE A 14 -27.39 21.26 -15.03
C ILE A 14 -27.49 22.70 -15.58
N GLN A 15 -26.40 23.26 -16.09
CA GLN A 15 -26.42 24.61 -16.68
C GLN A 15 -27.17 24.66 -18.01
N LEU A 16 -27.05 23.60 -18.82
CA LEU A 16 -27.81 23.43 -20.06
C LEU A 16 -29.32 23.30 -19.80
N SER A 17 -29.73 22.59 -18.73
CA SER A 17 -31.15 22.42 -18.39
C SER A 17 -31.77 23.63 -17.68
N ALA A 18 -30.97 24.47 -17.00
CA ALA A 18 -31.43 25.67 -16.29
C ALA A 18 -31.57 26.93 -17.16
N GLY A 19 -31.25 26.87 -18.47
CA GLY A 19 -31.50 27.95 -19.43
C GLY A 19 -30.57 29.17 -19.34
N TYR A 20 -29.50 29.12 -18.55
CA TYR A 20 -28.58 30.25 -18.29
C TYR A 20 -27.50 30.47 -19.38
N GLY A 21 -27.44 29.64 -20.42
CA GLY A 21 -26.32 29.59 -21.36
C GLY A 21 -25.08 28.91 -20.76
N ILE A 22 -24.11 28.51 -21.58
CA ILE A 22 -22.91 27.79 -21.10
C ILE A 22 -21.92 28.80 -20.47
N GLN A 23 -21.96 28.96 -19.16
CA GLN A 23 -20.99 29.77 -18.42
C GLN A 23 -19.79 28.92 -18.00
N TRP A 24 -18.86 28.70 -18.92
CA TRP A 24 -17.68 27.83 -18.77
C TRP A 24 -16.81 28.07 -17.52
N MET A 25 -16.85 29.27 -16.95
CA MET A 25 -16.07 29.64 -15.76
C MET A 25 -16.40 28.76 -14.55
N VAL A 26 -17.70 28.52 -14.27
CA VAL A 26 -18.11 27.80 -13.06
C VAL A 26 -17.79 26.29 -13.15
N PRO A 27 -18.15 25.57 -14.24
CA PRO A 27 -17.75 24.17 -14.40
C PRO A 27 -16.23 23.98 -14.50
N GLY A 28 -15.54 24.92 -15.14
CA GLY A 28 -14.07 24.91 -15.22
C GLY A 28 -13.41 25.02 -13.85
N LEU A 29 -13.87 25.94 -13.00
CA LEU A 29 -13.37 26.09 -11.63
C LEU A 29 -13.63 24.83 -10.79
N PHE A 30 -14.84 24.27 -10.86
CA PHE A 30 -15.18 23.03 -10.15
C PHE A 30 -14.33 21.85 -10.63
N LEU A 31 -14.12 21.72 -11.94
CA LEU A 31 -13.28 20.68 -12.52
C LEU A 31 -11.84 20.80 -11.98
N VAL A 32 -11.26 22.00 -11.96
CA VAL A 32 -9.90 22.23 -11.46
C VAL A 32 -9.81 21.91 -9.97
N LEU A 33 -10.74 22.40 -9.15
CA LEU A 33 -10.72 22.19 -7.69
C LEU A 33 -10.90 20.71 -7.33
N VAL A 34 -11.91 20.04 -7.88
CA VAL A 34 -12.20 18.62 -7.58
C VAL A 34 -11.09 17.73 -8.13
N SER A 35 -10.64 17.96 -9.36
CA SER A 35 -9.57 17.15 -9.96
C SER A 35 -8.24 17.36 -9.24
N GLY A 36 -7.90 18.59 -8.86
CA GLY A 36 -6.70 18.91 -8.09
C GLY A 36 -6.70 18.22 -6.73
N PHE A 37 -7.80 18.33 -5.98
CA PHE A 37 -7.94 17.69 -4.68
C PHE A 37 -7.85 16.15 -4.78
N LEU A 38 -8.56 15.54 -5.73
CA LEU A 38 -8.47 14.09 -5.96
C LEU A 38 -7.07 13.65 -6.41
N ALA A 39 -6.39 14.45 -7.22
CA ALA A 39 -5.02 14.17 -7.65
C ALA A 39 -4.06 14.12 -6.45
N VAL A 40 -4.19 15.08 -5.52
CA VAL A 40 -3.40 15.10 -4.27
C VAL A 40 -3.68 13.85 -3.44
N GLN A 41 -4.95 13.49 -3.24
CA GLN A 41 -5.32 12.30 -2.47
C GLN A 41 -4.78 11.00 -3.09
N VAL A 42 -4.91 10.85 -4.42
CA VAL A 42 -4.39 9.67 -5.13
C VAL A 42 -2.87 9.61 -5.06
N LYS A 43 -2.19 10.76 -5.18
CA LYS A 43 -0.73 10.82 -5.07
C LYS A 43 -0.27 10.45 -3.65
N ALA A 44 -0.91 10.99 -2.62
CA ALA A 44 -0.65 10.62 -1.23
C ALA A 44 -0.85 9.11 -1.04
N ALA A 45 -2.02 8.58 -1.43
CA ALA A 45 -2.30 7.15 -1.32
C ALA A 45 -1.26 6.30 -2.09
N ARG A 46 -0.79 6.73 -3.25
CA ARG A 46 0.24 6.01 -4.01
C ARG A 46 1.60 6.03 -3.33
N ILE A 47 2.03 7.17 -2.80
CA ILE A 47 3.33 7.31 -2.10
C ILE A 47 3.33 6.45 -0.83
N HIS A 48 2.28 6.55 -0.01
CA HIS A 48 2.14 5.78 1.22
C HIS A 48 1.89 4.29 0.98
N THR A 49 1.47 3.88 -0.22
CA THR A 49 1.31 2.46 -0.59
C THR A 49 2.42 1.94 -1.52
N SER A 50 3.59 2.59 -1.53
CA SER A 50 4.76 2.12 -2.26
C SER A 50 5.49 1.02 -1.52
N VAL A 51 6.06 0.06 -2.25
CA VAL A 51 6.86 -1.03 -1.71
C VAL A 51 8.11 -1.14 -2.56
N GLU A 52 9.26 -1.11 -1.92
CA GLU A 52 10.56 -1.29 -2.56
C GLU A 52 11.37 -2.27 -1.70
N LEU A 53 11.77 -3.39 -2.30
CA LEU A 53 12.67 -4.34 -1.66
C LEU A 53 14.01 -4.28 -2.39
N THR A 54 15.06 -4.13 -1.60
CA THR A 54 16.46 -4.25 -2.02
C THR A 54 17.14 -5.26 -1.12
N THR A 55 18.38 -5.63 -1.44
CA THR A 55 19.17 -6.55 -0.61
C THR A 55 19.31 -6.04 0.83
N GLU A 56 19.50 -4.73 1.01
CA GLU A 56 19.80 -4.13 2.32
C GLU A 56 18.56 -3.66 3.09
N LYS A 57 17.48 -3.28 2.38
CA LYS A 57 16.29 -2.68 2.99
C LYS A 57 14.99 -3.04 2.29
N LEU A 58 13.94 -3.12 3.11
CA LEU A 58 12.53 -3.14 2.73
C LEU A 58 11.91 -1.77 3.06
N ARG A 59 11.52 -0.99 2.04
CA ARG A 59 10.72 0.23 2.20
C ARG A 59 9.25 -0.08 1.97
N GLN A 60 8.41 0.30 2.93
CA GLN A 60 6.95 0.21 2.84
C GLN A 60 6.33 1.54 3.21
N GLY A 61 5.65 2.17 2.27
CA GLY A 61 5.16 3.53 2.42
C GLY A 61 6.30 4.49 2.78
N THR A 62 6.25 5.00 4.01
CA THR A 62 7.25 5.92 4.59
C THR A 62 8.21 5.25 5.58
N GLU A 63 8.01 3.97 5.91
CA GLU A 63 8.87 3.21 6.83
C GLU A 63 9.93 2.44 6.04
N VAL A 64 11.16 2.42 6.54
CA VAL A 64 12.27 1.64 5.99
C VAL A 64 12.74 0.69 7.08
N THR A 65 12.70 -0.60 6.81
CA THR A 65 13.21 -1.66 7.67
C THR A 65 14.42 -2.28 7.00
N LEU A 66 15.53 -2.44 7.73
CA LEU A 66 16.70 -3.15 7.19
C LEU A 66 16.34 -4.63 6.99
N THR A 67 16.78 -5.22 5.89
CA THR A 67 16.54 -6.65 5.63
C THR A 67 17.19 -7.51 6.72
N ASP A 68 18.31 -7.06 7.27
CA ASP A 68 19.00 -7.71 8.40
C ASP A 68 18.18 -7.74 9.70
N GLU A 69 17.20 -6.84 9.85
CA GLU A 69 16.28 -6.89 10.98
C GLU A 69 15.21 -7.97 10.82
N ILE A 70 14.99 -8.48 9.60
CA ILE A 70 13.98 -9.50 9.31
C ILE A 70 14.61 -10.88 9.54
N VAL A 71 14.25 -11.52 10.65
CA VAL A 71 14.82 -12.82 11.04
C VAL A 71 14.05 -13.99 10.46
N ARG A 72 12.73 -13.84 10.31
CA ARG A 72 11.87 -14.94 9.86
C ARG A 72 10.66 -14.42 9.10
N ILE A 73 10.25 -15.18 8.09
CA ILE A 73 8.99 -14.98 7.38
C ILE A 73 7.97 -16.01 7.88
N TYR A 74 6.79 -15.57 8.34
CA TYR A 74 5.73 -16.46 8.78
C TYR A 74 5.05 -17.13 7.57
N PRO A 75 4.54 -18.36 7.71
CA PRO A 75 3.83 -19.04 6.61
C PRO A 75 2.60 -18.25 6.16
N GLU A 76 2.16 -18.54 4.93
CA GLU A 76 0.91 -18.00 4.41
C GLU A 76 -0.26 -18.47 5.29
N ALA A 77 -1.27 -17.62 5.44
CA ALA A 77 -2.45 -17.95 6.22
C ALA A 77 -3.33 -18.92 5.42
N SER A 78 -3.06 -20.21 5.54
CA SER A 78 -3.73 -21.28 4.78
C SER A 78 -4.64 -22.16 5.66
N GLY A 79 -5.06 -21.68 6.84
CA GLY A 79 -5.90 -22.42 7.79
C GLY A 79 -7.23 -21.73 8.10
N SER A 80 -8.12 -22.44 8.77
CA SER A 80 -9.39 -21.89 9.29
C SER A 80 -9.18 -20.89 10.43
N GLU A 81 -8.05 -21.00 11.15
CA GLU A 81 -7.66 -20.07 12.20
C GLU A 81 -6.83 -18.92 11.64
N THR A 82 -7.16 -17.69 12.02
CA THR A 82 -6.40 -16.52 11.63
C THR A 82 -5.07 -16.47 12.39
N PRO A 83 -3.91 -16.54 11.71
CA PRO A 83 -2.62 -16.53 12.39
C PRO A 83 -2.43 -15.25 13.20
N LYS A 84 -1.81 -15.35 14.38
CA LYS A 84 -1.56 -14.21 15.27
C LYS A 84 -0.86 -13.03 14.60
N TRP A 85 0.01 -13.29 13.62
CA TRP A 85 0.72 -12.25 12.88
C TRP A 85 -0.20 -11.35 12.04
N GLN A 86 -1.40 -11.80 11.65
CA GLN A 86 -2.35 -10.97 10.89
C GLN A 86 -2.95 -9.82 11.71
N TYR A 87 -2.84 -9.89 13.03
CA TYR A 87 -3.23 -8.81 13.94
C TYR A 87 -2.06 -7.88 14.29
N ALA A 88 -0.84 -8.18 13.84
CA ALA A 88 0.32 -7.35 14.11
C ALA A 88 0.28 -6.03 13.32
N ARG A 89 1.06 -5.04 13.74
CA ARG A 89 1.15 -3.75 13.04
C ARG A 89 1.65 -3.95 11.60
N ALA A 90 1.01 -3.30 10.64
CA ALA A 90 1.53 -3.23 9.28
C ALA A 90 2.69 -2.23 9.23
N LEU A 91 3.81 -2.66 8.64
CA LEU A 91 4.95 -1.78 8.36
C LEU A 91 4.52 -0.66 7.40
N GLY A 92 5.09 0.53 7.54
CA GLY A 92 4.76 1.71 6.74
C GLY A 92 3.96 2.78 7.46
N GLU A 93 4.02 2.83 8.79
CA GLU A 93 3.26 3.78 9.63
C GLU A 93 1.73 3.64 9.50
N LEU A 94 1.26 2.46 9.12
CA LEU A 94 -0.16 2.18 8.93
C LEU A 94 -0.74 1.37 10.09
N THR A 95 -2.01 1.61 10.40
CA THR A 95 -2.77 0.81 11.38
C THR A 95 -3.12 -0.59 10.86
N GLY A 96 -2.98 -0.83 9.56
CA GLY A 96 -3.25 -2.12 8.92
C GLY A 96 -2.80 -2.15 7.46
N VAL A 97 -3.02 -3.29 6.81
CA VAL A 97 -2.63 -3.51 5.41
C VAL A 97 -3.47 -2.62 4.47
N PRO A 98 -2.86 -1.87 3.52
CA PRO A 98 -3.61 -1.06 2.58
C PRO A 98 -4.61 -1.87 1.75
N ARG A 99 -5.75 -1.25 1.39
CA ARG A 99 -6.77 -1.89 0.53
C ARG A 99 -6.16 -2.44 -0.77
N GLY A 100 -6.50 -3.69 -1.11
CA GLY A 100 -6.03 -4.37 -2.33
C GLY A 100 -4.57 -4.85 -2.27
N ARG A 101 -3.97 -4.91 -1.07
CA ARG A 101 -2.66 -5.52 -0.81
C ARG A 101 -2.88 -6.67 0.19
N THR A 102 -1.95 -7.63 0.18
CA THR A 102 -1.97 -8.77 1.10
C THR A 102 -0.82 -8.66 2.07
N GLY A 103 -1.10 -8.91 3.35
CA GLY A 103 -0.12 -8.94 4.44
C GLY A 103 0.74 -10.20 4.40
N ILE A 104 1.99 -10.06 4.82
CA ILE A 104 3.01 -11.09 4.97
C ILE A 104 3.58 -10.91 6.36
N GLY A 105 3.37 -11.89 7.24
CA GLY A 105 3.95 -11.85 8.57
C GLY A 105 5.47 -11.92 8.50
N VAL A 106 6.14 -11.01 9.20
CA VAL A 106 7.59 -11.01 9.39
C VAL A 106 7.92 -10.91 10.88
N ARG A 107 8.97 -11.60 11.34
CA ARG A 107 9.53 -11.47 12.68
C ARG A 107 10.80 -10.63 12.60
N LEU A 108 10.89 -9.61 13.44
CA LEU A 108 12.03 -8.73 13.54
C LEU A 108 13.03 -9.22 14.60
N THR A 109 14.26 -8.72 14.57
CA THR A 109 15.37 -9.07 15.49
C THR A 109 15.06 -8.86 16.96
N ASN A 110 14.15 -7.95 17.29
CA ASN A 110 13.70 -7.71 18.67
C ASN A 110 12.44 -8.50 19.04
N ASP A 111 12.21 -9.65 18.39
CA ASP A 111 11.06 -10.53 18.57
C ASP A 111 9.69 -9.89 18.30
N ARG A 112 9.68 -8.67 17.76
CA ARG A 112 8.44 -8.03 17.31
C ARG A 112 7.95 -8.71 16.04
N THR A 113 6.65 -8.96 16.00
CA THR A 113 5.96 -9.39 14.79
C THR A 113 5.40 -8.16 14.08
N ALA A 114 5.57 -8.10 12.76
CA ALA A 114 5.00 -7.05 11.92
C ALA A 114 4.42 -7.65 10.64
N GLN A 115 3.64 -6.86 9.91
CA GLN A 115 3.11 -7.25 8.60
C GLN A 115 3.77 -6.41 7.51
N ALA A 116 4.61 -7.06 6.71
CA ALA A 116 4.95 -6.57 5.40
C ALA A 116 3.72 -6.69 4.48
N TRP A 117 3.61 -5.90 3.43
CA TRP A 117 2.53 -6.01 2.46
C TRP A 117 3.01 -5.67 1.06
N ALA A 118 2.35 -6.26 0.07
CA ALA A 118 2.52 -5.92 -1.34
C ALA A 118 1.27 -6.29 -2.13
N ARG A 119 1.13 -5.68 -3.31
CA ARG A 119 0.12 -6.12 -4.29
C ARG A 119 0.46 -7.51 -4.85
N LYS A 120 1.74 -7.77 -5.12
CA LYS A 120 2.26 -9.08 -5.56
C LYS A 120 2.91 -9.79 -4.37
N HIS A 121 2.09 -10.19 -3.39
CA HIS A 121 2.59 -10.73 -2.11
C HIS A 121 3.41 -12.01 -2.26
N HIS A 122 3.07 -12.88 -3.21
CA HIS A 122 3.88 -14.09 -3.48
C HIS A 122 5.31 -13.75 -3.93
N GLN A 123 5.47 -12.72 -4.80
CA GLN A 123 6.80 -12.28 -5.25
C GLN A 123 7.60 -11.66 -4.11
N LEU A 124 6.96 -10.80 -3.31
CA LEU A 124 7.62 -10.19 -2.15
C LEU A 124 8.03 -11.26 -1.12
N ARG A 125 7.15 -12.24 -0.86
CA ARG A 125 7.41 -13.35 0.04
C ARG A 125 8.62 -14.16 -0.42
N ALA A 126 8.65 -14.59 -1.68
CA ALA A 126 9.75 -15.37 -2.22
C ALA A 126 11.08 -14.61 -2.13
N ALA A 127 11.09 -13.33 -2.49
CA ALA A 127 12.29 -12.51 -2.40
C ALA A 127 12.78 -12.32 -0.95
N LEU A 128 11.87 -12.07 0.00
CA LEU A 128 12.21 -11.97 1.42
C LEU A 128 12.71 -13.31 1.98
N THR A 129 12.08 -14.42 1.63
CA THR A 129 12.52 -15.77 2.03
C THR A 129 13.92 -16.03 1.52
N ASN A 130 14.21 -15.78 0.24
CA ASN A 130 15.54 -15.96 -0.33
C ASN A 130 16.61 -15.11 0.40
N LEU A 131 16.32 -13.84 0.68
CA LEU A 131 17.26 -12.96 1.39
C LEU A 131 17.53 -13.44 2.83
N VAL A 132 16.51 -13.96 3.51
CA VAL A 132 16.66 -14.51 4.87
C VAL A 132 17.41 -15.84 4.83
N GLU A 133 17.13 -16.71 3.88
CA GLU A 133 17.81 -18.01 3.73
C GLU A 133 19.27 -17.85 3.32
N GLU A 134 19.58 -16.95 2.37
CA GLU A 134 20.97 -16.67 1.94
C GLU A 134 21.83 -16.13 3.10
N ARG A 135 21.20 -15.49 4.10
CA ARG A 135 21.86 -14.97 5.28
C ARG A 135 22.06 -16.00 6.39
N ILE A 136 21.22 -17.05 6.46
CA ILE A 136 21.30 -18.08 7.51
C ILE A 136 22.24 -19.19 7.01
N PRO A 137 23.50 -19.29 7.48
CA PRO A 137 24.29 -20.48 7.21
C PRO A 137 23.57 -21.72 7.76
N PRO A 138 23.66 -22.89 7.10
CA PRO A 138 22.99 -24.10 7.57
C PRO A 138 23.39 -24.36 9.03
N GLU A 139 22.38 -24.51 9.89
CA GLU A 139 22.58 -24.86 11.29
C GLU A 139 23.47 -26.12 11.34
N PRO A 140 24.60 -26.12 12.06
CA PRO A 140 25.38 -27.34 12.21
C PRO A 140 24.50 -28.35 12.95
N ALA A 141 24.12 -29.41 12.24
CA ALA A 141 23.43 -30.55 12.81
C ALA A 141 24.21 -31.03 14.04
N SER A 142 23.60 -30.87 15.22
CA SER A 142 24.11 -31.40 16.49
C SER A 142 23.48 -32.76 16.77
#